data_AF-H6WNQ9-F1
#
_entry.id   AF-H6WNQ9-F1
#
_cell.length_a   1.000
_cell.length_b   1.000
_cell.length_c   1.000
_cell.angle_alpha   90.00
_cell.angle_beta   90.00
_cell.angle_gamma   90.00
#
_symmetry.space_group_name_H-M   'P 1'
#
loop_
_entity.id
_entity.type
_entity.pdbx_description
1 polymer ?
#
loop_
_entity_poly.entity_id
_entity_poly.type
_entity_poly.pdbx_seq_one_letter_code
_entity_poly.pdbx_strand_id
1 'polypeptide(L)'
;MDGEKKPGSDSVDARSWGKEALNPIKSQLMQEEIEQEKVRNVNALPLPSEDQVRHWSRFLPLDESAVGVLFSRCGGAQPKHLRSFPDSVEFLKPISPYVAYQVHGEVNLIGVEYYAGWIRDTVGDTDLAEALRPYAEKETVTGRQLSNIRPIIRARLNQYKEVLPDLDSYKTSPPLY
;
A
#
# COMPACT_ATOMS: atom_id res chain seq x y z
N MET A 1 -19.31 -42.01 46.38
CA MET A 1 -20.37 -41.60 45.43
C MET A 1 -20.93 -40.32 46.01
N ASP A 2 -20.75 -39.12 45.46
CA ASP A 2 -20.34 -38.71 44.12
C ASP A 2 -19.66 -37.33 44.21
N GLY A 3 -18.53 -37.18 43.52
CA GLY A 3 -17.88 -35.88 43.35
C GLY A 3 -18.40 -35.22 42.08
N GLU A 4 -19.27 -34.22 42.22
CA GLU A 4 -19.75 -33.40 41.11
C GLU A 4 -18.58 -32.66 40.43
N LYS A 5 -18.36 -32.96 39.15
CA LYS A 5 -17.52 -32.15 38.25
C LYS A 5 -18.32 -30.94 37.79
N LYS A 6 -17.90 -29.73 38.18
CA LYS A 6 -18.24 -28.50 37.46
C LYS A 6 -17.39 -28.40 36.17
N PRO A 7 -17.97 -28.04 35.00
CA PRO A 7 -17.20 -27.79 33.79
C PRO A 7 -16.72 -26.34 33.84
N GLY A 8 -15.43 -26.14 34.07
CA GLY A 8 -14.87 -24.81 34.11
C GLY A 8 -13.41 -24.85 33.68
N SER A 9 -13.08 -23.98 32.73
CA SER A 9 -11.76 -23.67 32.20
C SER A 9 -11.30 -24.52 31.02
N ASP A 10 -11.85 -24.20 29.84
CA ASP A 10 -11.04 -24.18 28.61
C ASP A 10 -9.92 -23.15 28.83
N SER A 11 -8.85 -23.56 29.52
CA SER A 11 -7.63 -22.78 29.59
C SER A 11 -7.00 -22.84 28.20
N VAL A 12 -7.25 -21.81 27.40
CA VAL A 12 -6.49 -21.58 26.18
C VAL A 12 -5.02 -21.52 26.59
N ASP A 13 -4.29 -22.57 26.24
CA ASP A 13 -2.95 -22.86 26.74
C ASP A 13 -2.00 -21.74 26.27
N ALA A 14 -1.64 -20.82 27.18
CA ALA A 14 -0.78 -19.67 26.90
C ALA A 14 0.60 -20.05 26.31
N ARG A 15 0.94 -21.34 26.35
CA ARG A 15 2.12 -21.94 25.71
C ARG A 15 2.02 -22.11 24.20
N SER A 16 0.82 -22.05 23.59
CA SER A 16 0.68 -22.18 22.12
C SER A 16 1.06 -20.90 21.38
N TRP A 17 0.76 -19.73 21.95
CA TRP A 17 1.07 -18.42 21.37
C TRP A 17 2.59 -18.18 21.22
N GLY A 18 3.39 -18.70 22.17
CA GLY A 18 4.84 -18.52 22.15
C GLY A 18 5.55 -19.25 21.00
N LYS A 19 5.03 -20.40 20.52
CA LYS A 19 5.69 -21.19 19.47
C LYS A 19 5.45 -20.66 18.06
N GLU A 20 4.29 -20.03 17.81
CA GLU A 20 4.01 -19.43 16.50
C GLU A 20 4.70 -18.07 16.32
N ALA A 21 4.89 -17.31 17.40
CA ALA A 21 5.65 -16.06 17.39
C ALA A 21 7.18 -16.24 17.26
N LEU A 22 7.72 -17.44 17.48
CA LEU A 22 9.15 -17.72 17.56
C LEU A 22 9.77 -18.30 16.27
N ASN A 23 9.01 -18.52 15.20
CA ASN A 23 9.56 -19.03 13.94
C ASN A 23 9.55 -17.95 12.85
N PRO A 24 10.65 -17.17 12.69
CA PRO A 24 10.70 -16.07 11.73
C PRO A 24 10.43 -16.54 10.30
N ILE A 25 10.77 -17.78 9.94
CA ILE A 25 10.51 -18.34 8.61
C ILE A 25 9.01 -18.58 8.39
N LYS A 26 8.29 -19.13 9.39
CA LYS A 26 6.84 -19.34 9.30
C LYS A 26 6.09 -18.00 9.23
N SER A 27 6.55 -16.99 9.98
CA SER A 27 6.01 -15.63 9.92
C SER A 27 6.26 -14.96 8.57
N GLN A 28 7.45 -15.15 7.98
CA GLN A 28 7.76 -14.64 6.65
C GLN A 28 6.92 -15.31 5.57
N LEU A 29 6.79 -16.64 5.60
CA LEU A 29 5.96 -17.40 4.65
C LEU A 29 4.49 -16.99 4.70
N MET A 30 3.90 -16.87 5.89
CA MET A 30 2.52 -16.38 6.03
C MET A 30 2.36 -14.96 5.47
N GLN A 31 3.36 -14.10 5.67
CA GLN A 31 3.32 -12.73 5.18
C GLN A 31 3.48 -12.66 3.66
N GLU A 32 4.32 -13.50 3.07
CA GLU A 32 4.44 -13.69 1.62
C GLU A 32 3.13 -14.22 1.02
N GLU A 33 2.47 -15.19 1.66
CA GLU A 33 1.16 -15.71 1.21
C GLU A 33 0.11 -14.60 1.20
N ILE A 34 0.04 -13.79 2.27
CA ILE A 34 -0.88 -12.64 2.35
C ILE A 34 -0.54 -11.60 1.27
N GLU A 35 0.73 -11.32 1.01
CA GLU A 35 1.15 -10.41 -0.05
C GLU A 35 0.80 -10.94 -1.44
N GLN A 36 0.98 -12.25 -1.68
CA GLN A 36 0.58 -12.88 -2.94
C GLN A 36 -0.93 -12.86 -3.13
N GLU A 37 -1.72 -13.08 -2.08
CA GLU A 37 -3.18 -13.00 -2.16
C GLU A 37 -3.63 -11.58 -2.55
N LYS A 38 -3.04 -10.55 -1.94
CA LYS A 38 -3.28 -9.14 -2.32
C LYS A 38 -2.97 -8.88 -3.80
N VAL A 39 -1.83 -9.36 -4.28
CA VAL A 39 -1.42 -9.21 -5.68
C VAL A 39 -2.36 -9.97 -6.61
N ARG A 40 -2.79 -11.20 -6.25
CA ARG A 40 -3.77 -11.97 -7.02
C ARG A 40 -5.11 -11.25 -7.12
N ASN A 41 -5.58 -10.64 -6.03
CA ASN A 41 -6.82 -9.87 -6.03
C ASN A 41 -6.74 -8.66 -6.98
N VAL A 42 -5.59 -7.98 -7.04
CA VAL A 42 -5.36 -6.91 -8.03
C VAL A 42 -5.31 -7.45 -9.45
N ASN A 43 -4.63 -8.57 -9.67
CA ASN A 43 -4.54 -9.20 -10.99
C ASN A 43 -5.89 -9.72 -11.48
N ALA A 44 -6.86 -9.93 -10.57
CA ALA A 44 -8.24 -10.28 -10.90
C ALA A 44 -9.12 -9.05 -11.24
N LEU A 45 -8.63 -7.82 -10.99
CA LEU A 45 -9.32 -6.62 -11.45
C LEU A 45 -9.32 -6.57 -12.98
N PRO A 46 -10.32 -5.91 -13.61
CA PRO A 46 -10.33 -5.69 -15.03
C PRO A 46 -9.00 -5.06 -15.49
N LEU A 47 -8.43 -5.62 -16.55
CA LEU A 47 -7.27 -5.02 -17.21
C LEU A 47 -7.73 -3.68 -17.81
N PRO A 48 -7.03 -2.57 -17.52
CA PRO A 48 -7.43 -1.28 -18.06
C PRO A 48 -7.17 -1.20 -19.56
N SER A 49 -7.93 -0.37 -20.26
CA SER A 49 -7.62 -0.02 -21.65
C SER A 49 -6.40 0.90 -21.72
N GLU A 50 -5.79 0.99 -22.90
CA GLU A 50 -4.66 1.92 -23.11
C GLU A 50 -5.06 3.37 -22.83
N ASP A 51 -6.25 3.80 -23.26
CA ASP A 51 -6.77 5.15 -23.00
C ASP A 51 -6.96 5.42 -21.50
N GLN A 52 -7.44 4.42 -20.74
CA GLN A 52 -7.54 4.50 -19.29
C GLN A 52 -6.17 4.66 -18.65
N VAL A 53 -5.19 3.82 -19.04
CA VAL A 53 -3.83 3.91 -18.52
C VAL A 53 -3.22 5.27 -18.82
N ARG A 54 -3.33 5.78 -20.05
CA ARG A 54 -2.85 7.11 -20.44
C ARG A 54 -3.49 8.22 -19.60
N HIS A 55 -4.80 8.13 -19.37
CA HIS A 55 -5.50 9.08 -18.53
C HIS A 55 -5.06 8.99 -17.06
N TRP A 56 -4.99 7.80 -16.48
CA TRP A 56 -4.64 7.59 -15.07
C TRP A 56 -3.16 7.87 -14.77
N SER A 57 -2.29 7.72 -15.76
CA SER A 57 -0.86 8.03 -15.64
C SER A 57 -0.51 9.47 -16.00
N ARG A 58 -1.49 10.30 -16.38
CA ARG A 58 -1.24 11.68 -16.79
C ARG A 58 -0.58 12.49 -15.67
N PHE A 59 0.17 13.50 -16.07
CA PHE A 59 0.72 14.47 -15.13
C PHE A 59 -0.35 15.51 -14.78
N LEU A 60 -0.74 15.54 -13.51
CA LEU A 60 -1.76 16.43 -12.95
C LEU A 60 -1.17 17.80 -12.64
N PRO A 61 -1.98 18.88 -12.65
CA PRO A 61 -1.59 20.17 -12.10
C PRO A 61 -1.37 20.09 -10.57
N LEU A 62 -0.75 21.12 -9.98
CA LEU A 62 -0.35 21.09 -8.57
C LEU A 62 -1.54 21.04 -7.61
N ASP A 63 -2.64 21.69 -7.95
CA ASP A 63 -3.90 21.73 -7.18
C ASP A 63 -4.65 20.40 -7.19
N GLU A 64 -4.42 19.55 -8.20
CA GLU A 64 -4.96 18.19 -8.29
C GLU A 64 -3.98 17.13 -7.77
N SER A 65 -2.77 17.51 -7.35
CA SER A 65 -1.77 16.55 -6.88
C SER A 65 -2.11 15.96 -5.51
N ALA A 66 -1.78 14.69 -5.30
CA ALA A 66 -1.80 14.15 -3.94
C ALA A 66 -0.62 14.72 -3.15
N VAL A 67 -0.78 14.93 -1.85
CA VAL A 67 0.32 15.38 -0.99
C VAL A 67 0.77 14.26 -0.06
N GLY A 68 1.98 13.76 -0.29
CA GLY A 68 2.70 12.91 0.65
C GLY A 68 3.62 13.73 1.57
N VAL A 69 4.13 13.09 2.62
CA VAL A 69 5.11 13.69 3.53
C VAL A 69 6.36 12.82 3.55
N LEU A 70 7.50 13.43 3.24
CA LEU A 70 8.81 12.89 3.55
C LEU A 70 9.17 13.33 4.97
N PHE A 71 9.32 12.37 5.87
CA PHE A 71 9.78 12.62 7.23
C PHE A 71 11.24 12.19 7.35
N SER A 72 12.14 13.11 7.69
CA SER A 72 13.56 12.83 7.90
C SER A 72 14.02 13.23 9.30
N ARG A 73 14.99 12.48 9.85
CA ARG A 73 15.55 12.76 11.20
C ARG A 73 16.15 14.15 11.33
N CYS A 74 16.78 14.65 10.28
CA CYS A 74 17.53 15.91 10.32
C CYS A 74 16.82 17.08 9.60
N GLY A 75 15.91 16.78 8.67
CA GLY A 75 15.23 17.80 7.84
C GLY A 75 13.76 18.02 8.22
N GLY A 76 13.22 17.26 9.18
CA GLY A 76 11.83 17.36 9.61
C GLY A 76 10.84 16.79 8.59
N ALA A 77 9.62 17.32 8.60
CA ALA A 77 8.55 16.91 7.68
C ALA A 77 8.53 17.84 6.46
N GLN A 78 8.66 17.27 5.25
CA GLN A 78 8.61 17.98 3.99
C GLN A 78 7.44 17.47 3.14
N PRO A 79 6.50 18.33 2.71
CA PRO A 79 5.46 17.92 1.78
C PRO A 79 6.07 17.59 0.40
N LYS A 80 5.51 16.58 -0.26
CA LYS A 80 5.87 16.17 -1.62
C LYS A 80 4.60 16.02 -2.45
N HIS A 81 4.53 16.78 -3.54
CA HIS A 81 3.44 16.69 -4.51
C HIS A 81 3.64 15.47 -5.41
N LEU A 82 2.63 14.61 -5.45
CA LEU A 82 2.57 13.41 -6.27
C LEU A 82 1.64 13.74 -7.44
N ARG A 83 2.24 14.03 -8.58
CA ARG A 83 1.53 14.58 -9.75
C ARG A 83 1.05 13.51 -10.72
N SER A 84 1.29 12.24 -10.43
CA SER A 84 0.75 11.12 -11.22
C SER A 84 0.70 9.87 -10.35
N PHE A 85 -0.11 8.88 -10.75
CA PHE A 85 -0.14 7.59 -10.05
C PHE A 85 1.23 6.86 -10.08
N PRO A 86 1.98 6.83 -11.20
CA PRO A 86 3.34 6.30 -11.18
C PRO A 86 4.28 7.01 -10.19
N ASP A 87 4.19 8.34 -10.05
CA ASP A 87 5.00 9.09 -9.09
C ASP A 87 4.66 8.72 -7.65
N SER A 88 3.38 8.52 -7.32
CA SER A 88 2.97 8.09 -5.99
C SER A 88 3.45 6.70 -5.64
N VAL A 89 3.49 5.77 -6.61
CA VAL A 89 4.05 4.42 -6.40
C VAL A 89 5.56 4.47 -6.14
N GLU A 90 6.31 5.30 -6.88
CA GLU A 90 7.75 5.47 -6.64
C GLU A 90 8.02 6.13 -5.28
N PHE A 91 7.22 7.13 -4.91
CA PHE A 91 7.28 7.75 -3.59
C PHE A 91 7.06 6.72 -2.45
N LEU A 92 6.11 5.79 -2.62
CA LEU A 92 5.79 4.77 -1.61
C LEU A 92 6.65 3.51 -1.67
N LYS A 93 7.68 3.48 -2.53
CA LYS A 93 8.54 2.31 -2.77
C LYS A 93 9.36 1.77 -1.59
N PRO A 94 9.77 2.52 -0.54
CA PRO A 94 10.56 1.93 0.54
C PRO A 94 9.85 0.71 1.15
N ILE A 95 10.56 -0.40 1.42
CA ILE A 95 9.96 -1.73 1.71
C ILE A 95 9.09 -1.72 2.97
N SER A 96 9.53 -1.04 4.02
CA SER A 96 8.80 -0.91 5.30
C SER A 96 9.03 0.50 5.83
N PRO A 97 7.99 1.23 6.29
CA PRO A 97 8.18 2.56 6.87
C PRO A 97 9.11 2.53 8.08
N TYR A 98 9.06 1.43 8.85
CA TYR A 98 9.94 1.20 9.98
C TYR A 98 11.40 1.02 9.55
N VAL A 99 11.66 0.15 8.57
CA VAL A 99 13.02 -0.08 8.05
C VAL A 99 13.57 1.18 7.39
N ALA A 100 12.72 1.88 6.62
CA ALA A 100 13.09 3.13 5.97
C ALA A 100 13.58 4.17 6.99
N TYR A 101 12.79 4.36 8.05
CA TYR A 101 13.15 5.32 9.09
C TYR A 101 14.37 4.88 9.92
N GLN A 102 14.47 3.60 10.31
CA GLN A 102 15.57 3.11 11.15
C GLN A 102 16.91 3.09 10.40
N VAL A 103 16.91 2.64 9.14
CA VAL A 103 18.14 2.44 8.36
C VAL A 103 18.53 3.70 7.61
N HIS A 104 17.58 4.34 6.92
CA HIS A 104 17.85 5.48 6.05
C HIS A 104 17.59 6.82 6.74
N GLY A 105 16.94 6.82 7.92
CA GLY A 105 16.60 8.06 8.63
C GLY A 105 15.48 8.85 7.97
N GLU A 106 14.80 8.27 6.98
CA GLU A 106 13.82 8.93 6.14
C GLU A 106 12.66 7.97 5.83
N VAL A 107 11.43 8.48 5.84
CA VAL A 107 10.23 7.71 5.53
C VAL A 107 9.22 8.54 4.77
N ASN A 108 8.65 7.95 3.73
CA ASN A 108 7.58 8.52 2.92
C ASN A 108 6.23 8.02 3.43
N LEU A 109 5.35 8.95 3.76
CA LEU A 109 4.03 8.71 4.33
C LEU A 109 2.95 9.41 3.51
N ILE A 110 1.78 8.77 3.43
CA ILE A 110 0.55 9.38 2.95
C ILE A 110 -0.63 8.75 3.71
N GLY A 111 -1.68 9.51 3.98
CA GLY A 111 -2.90 8.94 4.56
C GLY A 111 -3.57 8.01 3.53
N VAL A 112 -3.80 6.75 3.88
CA VAL A 112 -4.31 5.75 2.92
C VAL A 112 -5.74 6.04 2.48
N GLU A 113 -6.60 6.53 3.38
CA GLU A 113 -7.95 6.97 3.05
C GLU A 113 -7.94 8.13 2.05
N TYR A 114 -7.16 9.18 2.35
CA TYR A 114 -6.95 10.31 1.45
C TYR A 114 -6.40 9.87 0.09
N TYR A 115 -5.42 8.98 0.08
CA TYR A 115 -4.80 8.48 -1.13
C TYR A 115 -5.77 7.66 -1.99
N ALA A 116 -6.58 6.80 -1.39
CA ALA A 116 -7.63 6.07 -2.09
C ALA A 116 -8.69 7.02 -2.67
N GLY A 117 -9.07 8.07 -1.92
CA GLY A 117 -9.95 9.14 -2.41
C GLY A 117 -9.38 9.85 -3.63
N TRP A 118 -8.11 10.26 -3.59
CA TRP A 118 -7.43 10.88 -4.73
C TRP A 118 -7.35 9.96 -5.95
N ILE A 119 -7.08 8.65 -5.75
CA ILE A 119 -7.11 7.67 -6.85
C ILE A 119 -8.50 7.61 -7.49
N ARG A 120 -9.56 7.59 -6.69
CA ARG A 120 -10.93 7.52 -7.20
C ARG A 120 -11.35 8.80 -7.92
N ASP A 121 -11.18 9.93 -7.25
CA ASP A 121 -11.83 11.19 -7.62
C ASP A 121 -10.99 12.03 -8.59
N THR A 122 -9.66 11.84 -8.59
CA THR A 122 -8.74 12.60 -9.44
C THR A 122 -8.06 11.74 -10.49
N VAL A 123 -7.44 10.62 -10.10
CA VAL A 123 -6.80 9.73 -11.08
C VAL A 123 -7.85 9.09 -11.98
N GLY A 124 -8.91 8.54 -11.37
CA GLY A 124 -10.03 7.88 -12.05
C GLY A 124 -9.99 6.35 -12.03
N ASP A 125 -9.02 5.74 -11.33
CA ASP A 125 -8.91 4.27 -11.20
C ASP A 125 -9.77 3.77 -10.02
N THR A 126 -11.08 3.77 -10.24
CA THR A 126 -12.07 3.42 -9.21
C THR A 126 -11.90 1.99 -8.67
N ASP A 127 -11.52 1.04 -9.53
CA ASP A 127 -11.27 -0.35 -9.14
C ASP A 127 -10.11 -0.45 -8.13
N LEU A 128 -9.01 0.27 -8.39
CA LEU A 128 -7.90 0.33 -7.45
C LEU A 128 -8.32 1.00 -6.14
N ALA A 129 -9.06 2.11 -6.20
CA ALA A 129 -9.49 2.81 -5.00
C ALA A 129 -10.34 1.92 -4.08
N GLU A 130 -11.27 1.14 -4.65
CA GLU A 130 -12.09 0.19 -3.90
C GLU A 130 -11.24 -0.96 -3.32
N ALA A 131 -10.22 -1.44 -4.04
CA ALA A 131 -9.29 -2.44 -3.54
C ALA A 131 -8.45 -1.94 -2.34
N LEU A 132 -8.22 -0.62 -2.24
CA LEU A 132 -7.48 0.00 -1.14
C LEU A 132 -8.34 0.26 0.10
N ARG A 133 -9.66 0.47 -0.06
CA ARG A 133 -10.58 0.86 1.02
C ARG A 133 -10.48 -0.01 2.29
N PRO A 134 -10.44 -1.36 2.22
CA PRO A 134 -10.38 -2.18 3.43
C PRO A 134 -9.14 -1.92 4.30
N TYR A 135 -8.04 -1.47 3.68
CA TYR A 135 -6.78 -1.18 4.38
C TYR A 135 -6.76 0.22 4.99
N ALA A 136 -7.60 1.13 4.50
CA ALA A 136 -7.86 2.41 5.15
C ALA A 136 -8.74 2.23 6.40
N GLU A 137 -9.78 1.39 6.30
CA GLU A 137 -10.83 1.28 7.33
C GLU A 137 -10.45 0.37 8.51
N LYS A 138 -9.77 -0.76 8.25
CA LYS A 138 -9.55 -1.81 9.26
C LYS A 138 -8.27 -1.65 10.07
N GLU A 139 -7.29 -0.92 9.55
CA GLU A 139 -5.98 -0.75 10.18
C GLU A 139 -5.82 0.70 10.63
N THR A 140 -5.44 0.91 11.89
CA THR A 140 -5.35 2.25 12.50
C THR A 140 -3.93 2.81 12.47
N VAL A 141 -2.93 1.95 12.28
CA VAL A 141 -1.52 2.34 12.24
C VAL A 141 -1.12 2.65 10.80
N THR A 142 -0.87 3.93 10.47
CA THR A 142 -0.48 4.38 9.12
C THR A 142 0.68 3.56 8.53
N GLY A 143 1.68 3.23 9.34
CA GLY A 143 2.80 2.40 8.88
C GLY A 143 2.36 1.01 8.39
N ARG A 144 1.37 0.39 9.04
CA ARG A 144 0.80 -0.90 8.63
C ARG A 144 -0.12 -0.75 7.43
N GLN A 145 -0.94 0.31 7.39
CA GLN A 145 -1.77 0.63 6.22
C GLN A 145 -0.88 0.72 4.97
N LEU A 146 0.21 1.49 5.04
CA LEU A 146 1.16 1.67 3.95
C LEU A 146 1.83 0.36 3.53
N SER A 147 2.30 -0.45 4.47
CA SER A 147 2.84 -1.78 4.18
C SER A 147 1.81 -2.67 3.47
N ASN A 148 0.54 -2.57 3.83
CA ASN A 148 -0.53 -3.37 3.23
C ASN A 148 -0.88 -2.95 1.81
N ILE A 149 -0.88 -1.65 1.50
CA ILE A 149 -1.28 -1.15 0.17
C ILE A 149 -0.15 -1.19 -0.87
N ARG A 150 1.11 -1.20 -0.44
CA ARG A 150 2.27 -1.24 -1.35
C ARG A 150 2.26 -2.37 -2.38
N PRO A 151 2.03 -3.64 -2.01
CA PRO A 151 1.94 -4.72 -3.01
C PRO A 151 0.79 -4.48 -4.01
N ILE A 152 -0.31 -3.89 -3.56
CA ILE A 152 -1.51 -3.62 -4.38
C ILE A 152 -1.22 -2.57 -5.45
N ILE A 153 -0.69 -1.40 -5.04
CA ILE A 153 -0.40 -0.30 -5.98
C ILE A 153 0.73 -0.65 -6.96
N ARG A 154 1.69 -1.49 -6.53
CA ARG A 154 2.75 -1.99 -7.41
C ARG A 154 2.20 -2.98 -8.45
N ALA A 155 1.34 -3.90 -8.03
CA ALA A 155 0.68 -4.82 -8.93
C ALA A 155 -0.16 -4.05 -9.97
N ARG A 156 -0.91 -3.02 -9.54
CA ARG A 156 -1.68 -2.19 -10.46
C ARG A 156 -0.81 -1.40 -11.43
N LEU A 157 0.33 -0.85 -10.97
CA LEU A 157 1.30 -0.22 -11.86
C LEU A 157 1.90 -1.21 -12.88
N ASN A 158 2.09 -2.48 -12.52
CA ASN A 158 2.53 -3.49 -13.46
C ASN A 158 1.48 -3.76 -14.55
N GLN A 159 0.19 -3.83 -14.18
CA GLN A 159 -0.90 -3.91 -15.18
C GLN A 159 -0.89 -2.70 -16.13
N TYR A 160 -0.59 -1.49 -15.63
CA TYR A 160 -0.46 -0.32 -16.50
C TYR A 160 0.68 -0.51 -17.52
N LYS A 161 1.82 -1.05 -17.07
CA LYS A 161 2.99 -1.32 -17.93
C LYS A 161 2.78 -2.48 -18.91
N GLU A 162 1.92 -3.44 -18.59
CA GLU A 162 1.52 -4.50 -19.53
C GLU A 162 0.73 -3.94 -20.71
N VAL A 163 -0.15 -2.96 -20.45
CA VAL A 163 -0.97 -2.31 -21.47
C VAL A 163 -0.20 -1.22 -22.22
N LEU A 164 0.64 -0.46 -21.52
CA LEU A 164 1.45 0.63 -22.07
C LEU A 164 2.94 0.45 -21.69
N PRO A 165 3.72 -0.35 -22.43
CA PRO A 165 5.12 -0.66 -22.09
C PRO A 165 6.06 0.55 -22.07
N ASP A 166 5.72 1.60 -22.82
CA ASP A 166 6.45 2.88 -22.89
C ASP A 166 6.03 3.87 -21.78
N LEU A 167 5.22 3.46 -20.80
CA LEU A 167 4.76 4.28 -19.68
C LEU A 167 5.88 5.09 -19.00
N ASP A 168 7.05 4.50 -18.80
CA ASP A 168 8.18 5.17 -18.14
C ASP A 168 8.78 6.32 -19.00
N SER A 169 8.53 6.33 -20.31
CA SER A 169 8.98 7.39 -21.22
C SER A 169 8.07 8.63 -21.23
N TYR A 170 6.80 8.48 -20.82
CA TYR A 170 5.84 9.60 -20.66
C TYR A 170 6.16 10.50 -19.46
N LYS A 171 7.16 10.17 -18.64
CA LYS A 171 7.69 11.04 -17.57
C LYS A 171 8.31 12.35 -18.09
N THR A 172 8.36 12.55 -19.41
CA THR A 172 8.79 13.78 -20.05
C THR A 172 7.66 14.82 -20.03
N SER A 173 7.58 15.54 -18.89
CA SER A 173 6.95 16.85 -18.64
C SER A 173 6.01 17.43 -19.72
N PRO A 174 4.77 17.85 -19.38
CA PRO A 174 4.13 18.90 -20.17
C PRO A 174 5.01 20.17 -20.11
N PRO A 175 5.15 20.94 -21.20
CA PRO A 175 5.92 22.19 -21.19
C PRO A 175 5.38 23.12 -20.10
N LEU A 176 6.29 23.69 -19.32
CA LEU A 176 5.99 24.82 -18.45
C LEU A 176 5.56 25.97 -19.37
N TYR A 177 4.26 26.26 -19.42
CA TYR A 177 3.74 27.51 -19.96
C TYR A 177 3.76 28.58 -18.87
#